data_AF-A0A355CAE2-F1
#
_entry.id   AF-A0A355CAE2-F1
#
_cell.length_a   1.000
_cell.length_b   1.000
_cell.length_c   1.000
_cell.angle_alpha   90.00
_cell.angle_beta   90.00
_cell.angle_gamma   90.00
#
_symmetry.space_group_name_H-M   'P 1'
#
loop_
_entity.id
_entity.type
_entity.pdbx_description
1 polymer ?
#
loop_
_entity_poly.entity_id
_entity_poly.type
_entity_poly.pdbx_seq_one_letter_code
_entity_poly.pdbx_strand_id
1 'polypeptide(L)'
;PMREFLWSEDMADACVFIMENVDFDDLKQDRKEIRNCHINIGTGKEISIKNLAETIRKIIGYKGEIRFDASKPDGTMRKLTDVSKLTSLGWQYNVEIGEGI
;
A
#
# COMPACT_ATOMS: atom_id res chain seq x y z
N PRO A 1 10.96 -9.04 7.75
CA PRO A 1 10.67 -8.15 6.59
C PRO A 1 9.56 -7.07 6.80
N MET A 2 9.57 -6.00 6.00
CA MET A 2 8.60 -4.88 5.95
C MET A 2 7.66 -4.98 4.74
N ARG A 3 6.37 -4.68 4.92
CA ARG A 3 5.34 -4.75 3.88
C ARG A 3 4.40 -3.56 3.94
N GLU A 4 3.81 -3.26 2.80
CA GLU A 4 2.72 -2.31 2.62
C GLU A 4 1.39 -3.08 2.50
N PHE A 5 0.32 -2.52 3.07
CA PHE A 5 -1.05 -3.00 2.95
C PHE A 5 -1.96 -1.85 2.57
N LEU A 6 -3.02 -2.15 1.83
CA LEU A 6 -4.05 -1.21 1.38
C LEU A 6 -5.41 -1.89 1.54
N TRP A 7 -6.39 -1.14 2.07
CA TRP A 7 -7.76 -1.64 2.19
C TRP A 7 -8.40 -1.80 0.80
N SER A 8 -9.18 -2.86 0.60
CA SER A 8 -9.74 -3.16 -0.73
C SER A 8 -10.70 -2.10 -1.25
N GLU A 9 -11.42 -1.42 -0.35
CA GLU A 9 -12.33 -0.34 -0.77
C GLU A 9 -11.55 0.92 -1.17
N ASP A 10 -10.45 1.26 -0.48
CA ASP A 10 -9.54 2.33 -0.93
C ASP A 10 -8.94 1.99 -2.30
N MET A 11 -8.59 0.72 -2.56
CA MET A 11 -8.13 0.30 -3.88
C MET A 11 -9.22 0.50 -4.96
N ALA A 12 -10.47 0.14 -4.65
CA ALA A 12 -11.58 0.32 -5.58
C ALA A 12 -11.87 1.81 -5.83
N ASP A 13 -11.87 2.63 -4.78
CA ASP A 13 -12.06 4.07 -4.84
C ASP A 13 -10.96 4.74 -5.69
N ALA A 14 -9.69 4.39 -5.47
CA ALA A 14 -8.58 4.86 -6.30
C ALA A 14 -8.77 4.52 -7.79
N CYS A 15 -9.22 3.30 -8.09
CA CYS A 15 -9.49 2.89 -9.47
C CYS A 15 -10.58 3.76 -10.11
N VAL A 16 -11.69 4.00 -9.41
CA VAL A 16 -12.78 4.85 -9.89
C VAL A 16 -12.28 6.28 -10.08
N PHE A 17 -11.58 6.85 -9.09
CA PHE A 17 -10.99 8.18 -9.17
C PHE A 17 -10.11 8.34 -10.41
N ILE A 18 -9.18 7.39 -10.64
CA ILE A 18 -8.27 7.44 -11.80
C ILE A 18 -9.06 7.36 -13.10
N MET A 19 -10.07 6.49 -13.21
CA MET A 19 -10.87 6.34 -14.42
C MET A 19 -11.71 7.58 -14.74
N GLU A 20 -12.18 8.30 -13.72
CA GLU A 20 -13.06 9.46 -13.89
C GLU A 20 -12.32 10.80 -14.05
N ASN A 21 -11.12 10.92 -13.48
CA ASN A 21 -10.46 12.22 -13.30
C ASN A 21 -9.07 12.32 -13.93
N VAL A 22 -8.51 11.24 -14.50
CA VAL A 22 -7.15 11.24 -15.02
C VAL A 22 -7.12 10.80 -16.48
N ASP A 23 -6.70 11.70 -17.35
CA ASP A 23 -6.48 11.43 -18.77
C ASP A 23 -5.01 11.07 -19.04
N PHE A 24 -4.76 10.44 -20.19
CA PHE A 24 -3.39 10.15 -20.63
C PHE A 24 -2.52 11.42 -20.75
N ASP A 25 -3.13 12.55 -21.07
CA ASP A 25 -2.47 13.84 -21.19
C ASP A 25 -1.91 14.36 -19.86
N ASP A 26 -2.47 13.94 -18.73
CA ASP A 26 -1.95 14.25 -17.39
C ASP A 26 -0.67 13.46 -17.07
N LEU A 27 -0.42 12.36 -17.81
CA LEU A 27 0.64 11.39 -17.52
C LEU A 27 1.85 11.51 -18.45
N LYS A 28 1.69 12.12 -19.63
CA LYS A 28 2.72 12.18 -20.69
C LYS A 28 3.89 13.12 -20.38
N GLN A 29 3.69 14.10 -19.50
CA GLN A 29 4.69 15.10 -19.06
C GLN A 29 5.60 15.62 -20.18
N ASP A 30 5.10 16.39 -21.17
CA ASP A 30 5.83 17.06 -22.28
C ASP A 30 7.07 16.35 -22.86
N ARG A 31 7.11 15.02 -22.79
CA ARG A 31 8.25 14.20 -23.20
C ARG A 31 8.06 13.75 -24.63
N LYS A 32 9.16 13.78 -25.39
CA LYS A 32 9.21 13.30 -26.78
C LYS A 32 8.91 11.80 -26.90
N GLU A 33 9.23 11.02 -25.87
CA GLU A 33 8.90 9.60 -25.75
C GLU A 33 8.13 9.38 -24.44
N ILE A 34 6.92 8.82 -24.54
CA ILE A 34 6.03 8.63 -23.39
C ILE A 34 6.20 7.20 -22.85
N ARG A 35 6.63 7.07 -21.60
CA ARG A 35 6.83 5.79 -20.89
C ARG A 35 6.44 5.91 -19.42
N ASN A 36 6.24 4.78 -18.76
CA ASN A 36 5.95 4.70 -17.31
C ASN A 36 4.68 5.45 -16.89
N CYS A 37 3.64 5.37 -17.72
CA CYS A 37 2.33 5.98 -17.42
C CYS A 37 1.55 5.23 -16.34
N HIS A 38 1.97 4.01 -15.93
CA HIS A 38 1.35 3.30 -14.81
C HIS A 38 1.28 4.17 -13.55
N ILE A 39 0.23 3.95 -12.76
CA ILE A 39 0.00 4.65 -11.50
C ILE A 39 0.03 3.59 -10.41
N ASN A 40 0.89 3.84 -9.43
CA ASN A 40 0.97 3.04 -8.24
C ASN A 40 -0.17 3.41 -7.29
N ILE A 41 -0.92 2.42 -6.83
CA ILE A 41 -1.95 2.59 -5.79
C ILE A 41 -1.47 1.87 -4.54
N GLY A 42 -1.43 2.59 -3.42
CA GLY A 42 -0.87 2.12 -2.17
C GLY A 42 -1.06 3.15 -1.06
N THR A 43 -0.56 2.82 0.13
CA THR A 43 -0.57 3.73 1.27
C THR A 43 0.73 4.51 1.41
N GLY A 44 1.81 4.07 0.76
CA GLY A 44 3.15 4.62 0.94
C GLY A 44 3.70 4.41 2.36
N LYS A 45 3.01 3.62 3.19
CA LYS A 45 3.40 3.28 4.56
C LYS A 45 3.73 1.80 4.68
N GLU A 46 4.71 1.50 5.52
CA GLU A 46 5.16 0.13 5.76
C GLU A 46 4.99 -0.28 7.22
N ILE A 47 4.75 -1.56 7.43
CA ILE A 47 4.70 -2.23 8.74
C ILE A 47 5.57 -3.48 8.69
N SER A 48 6.23 -3.81 9.81
CA SER A 48 6.92 -5.09 9.92
C SER A 48 5.90 -6.22 10.04
N ILE A 49 6.20 -7.41 9.50
CA ILE A 49 5.34 -8.59 9.69
C ILE A 49 5.09 -8.89 11.17
N LYS A 50 6.09 -8.64 12.02
CA LYS A 50 5.97 -8.77 13.47
C LYS A 50 4.90 -7.84 14.03
N ASN A 51 4.97 -6.55 13.71
CA ASN A 51 4.02 -5.56 14.21
C ASN A 51 2.61 -5.83 13.69
N LEU A 52 2.46 -6.26 12.43
CA LEU A 52 1.18 -6.67 11.88
C LEU A 52 0.56 -7.81 12.69
N ALA A 53 1.33 -8.88 12.95
CA ALA A 53 0.83 -10.03 13.70
C ALA A 53 0.43 -9.66 15.14
N GLU A 54 1.20 -8.80 15.80
CA GLU A 54 0.84 -8.29 17.14
C GLU A 54 -0.41 -7.39 17.13
N THR A 55 -0.58 -6.55 16.10
CA THR A 55 -1.81 -5.75 15.92
C THR A 55 -3.03 -6.66 15.77
N ILE A 56 -2.96 -7.67 14.90
CA ILE A 56 -4.04 -8.64 14.71
C ILE A 56 -4.34 -9.36 16.02
N ARG A 57 -3.32 -9.86 16.72
CA ARG A 57 -3.46 -10.52 18.03
C ARG A 57 -4.19 -9.64 19.04
N LYS A 58 -3.84 -8.36 19.10
CA LYS A 58 -4.48 -7.39 20.00
C LYS A 58 -5.96 -7.20 19.66
N ILE A 59 -6.29 -7.04 18.39
CA ILE A 59 -7.66 -6.80 17.90
C ILE A 59 -8.56 -8.00 18.19
N ILE A 60 -8.11 -9.22 17.89
CA ILE A 60 -8.90 -10.44 18.14
C ILE A 60 -8.89 -10.87 19.63
N GLY A 61 -8.09 -10.21 20.47
CA GLY A 61 -7.98 -10.53 21.89
C GLY A 61 -7.24 -11.84 22.22
N TYR A 62 -6.40 -12.34 21.31
CA TYR A 62 -5.68 -13.61 21.50
C TYR A 62 -4.65 -13.52 22.64
N LYS A 63 -4.78 -14.42 23.62
CA LYS A 63 -3.96 -14.41 24.85
C LYS A 63 -2.71 -15.27 24.78
N GLY A 64 -2.56 -16.10 23.76
CA GLY A 64 -1.34 -16.89 23.58
C GLY A 64 -0.14 -16.06 23.11
N GLU A 65 0.96 -16.75 22.81
CA GLU A 65 2.21 -16.17 22.34
C GLU A 65 2.33 -16.32 20.81
N ILE A 66 2.83 -15.29 20.12
CA ILE A 66 3.25 -15.38 18.72
C ILE A 66 4.76 -15.65 18.69
N ARG A 67 5.18 -16.71 18.01
CA ARG A 67 6.60 -17.04 17.81
C ARG A 67 6.98 -16.97 16.35
N PHE A 68 8.13 -16.35 16.08
CA PHE A 68 8.73 -16.25 14.76
C PHE A 68 9.95 -17.18 14.70
N ASP A 69 9.95 -18.13 13.77
CA ASP A 69 11.07 -19.04 13.53
C ASP A 69 12.10 -18.39 12.59
N ALA A 70 13.17 -17.84 13.17
CA ALA A 70 14.26 -17.22 12.43
C ALA A 70 15.16 -18.20 11.66
N SER A 71 14.95 -19.52 11.79
CA SER A 71 15.63 -20.50 10.93
C SER A 71 15.07 -20.52 9.51
N LYS A 72 13.86 -19.95 9.31
CA LYS A 72 13.25 -19.80 8.00
C LYS A 72 13.72 -18.50 7.35
N PRO A 73 14.01 -18.51 6.03
CA PRO A 73 14.49 -17.32 5.34
C PRO A 73 13.39 -16.27 5.27
N ASP A 74 13.78 -15.02 5.47
CA ASP A 74 12.95 -13.87 5.11
C ASP A 74 12.92 -13.70 3.58
N GLY A 75 11.79 -13.20 3.05
CA GLY A 75 11.74 -12.68 1.69
C GLY A 75 12.45 -11.32 1.57
N THR A 76 12.21 -10.57 0.49
CA THR A 76 12.77 -9.23 0.33
C THR A 76 12.50 -8.35 1.58
N MET A 77 13.54 -7.68 2.08
CA MET A 77 13.49 -6.97 3.35
C MET A 77 12.49 -5.82 3.36
N ARG A 78 12.33 -5.12 2.23
CA ARG A 78 11.41 -4.00 2.06
C ARG A 78 10.70 -4.11 0.72
N LYS A 79 9.38 -4.00 0.73
CA LYS A 79 8.54 -3.95 -0.47
C LYS A 79 7.47 -2.90 -0.23
N LEU A 80 7.73 -1.71 -0.75
CA LEU A 80 6.94 -0.50 -0.57
C LEU A 80 6.80 0.17 -1.93
N THR A 81 5.61 0.68 -2.21
CA THR A 81 5.30 1.38 -3.44
C THR A 81 5.43 2.89 -3.25
N ASP A 82 6.02 3.59 -4.22
CA ASP A 82 6.00 5.05 -4.25
C ASP A 82 4.68 5.53 -4.85
N VAL A 83 3.89 6.23 -4.04
CA VAL A 83 2.54 6.72 -4.37
C VAL A 83 2.51 8.22 -4.70
N SER A 84 3.68 8.88 -4.75
CA SER A 84 3.79 10.33 -4.98
C SER A 84 3.03 10.79 -6.23
N LYS A 85 3.02 9.97 -7.28
CA LYS A 85 2.27 10.23 -8.51
C LYS A 85 0.76 10.29 -8.27
N LEU A 86 0.19 9.30 -7.59
CA LEU A 86 -1.24 9.26 -7.29
C LEU A 86 -1.66 10.40 -6.34
N THR A 87 -0.83 10.67 -5.32
CA THR A 87 -1.05 11.80 -4.41
C THR A 87 -1.01 13.14 -5.14
N SER A 88 -0.10 13.31 -6.11
CA SER A 88 -0.04 14.54 -6.92
C SER A 88 -1.25 14.73 -7.84
N LEU A 89 -1.93 13.63 -8.20
CA LEU A 89 -3.19 13.66 -8.95
C LEU A 89 -4.40 13.99 -8.06
N GLY A 90 -4.22 14.03 -6.73
CA GLY A 90 -5.26 14.44 -5.79
C GLY A 90 -5.93 13.31 -5.01
N TRP A 91 -5.46 12.07 -5.14
CA TRP A 91 -6.01 10.93 -4.41
C TRP A 91 -5.06 10.42 -3.32
N GLN A 92 -5.62 10.08 -2.17
CA GLN A 92 -4.92 9.45 -1.06
C GLN A 92 -5.85 8.45 -0.38
N TYR A 93 -5.29 7.34 0.11
CA TYR A 93 -6.02 6.35 0.90
C TYR A 93 -6.57 6.96 2.19
N ASN A 94 -7.65 6.38 2.70
CA ASN A 94 -8.32 6.88 3.90
C ASN A 94 -8.17 5.93 5.10
N VAL A 95 -8.15 4.61 4.86
CA VAL A 95 -8.20 3.62 5.94
C VAL A 95 -6.80 3.28 6.43
N GLU A 96 -6.52 3.61 7.69
CA GLU A 96 -5.29 3.17 8.34
C GLU A 96 -5.34 1.69 8.67
N ILE A 97 -4.18 1.02 8.70
CA ILE A 97 -4.10 -0.44 8.86
C ILE A 97 -4.77 -0.97 10.14
N GLY A 98 -4.77 -0.18 11.23
CA GLY A 98 -5.41 -0.59 12.48
C GLY A 98 -6.94 -0.53 12.45
N GLU A 99 -7.51 0.27 11.54
CA GLU A 99 -8.95 0.37 11.31
C GLU A 99 -9.43 -0.70 10.31
N GLY A 100 -8.62 -1.01 9.30
CA GLY A 100 -8.95 -2.03 8.29
C GLY A 100 -8.70 -3.48 8.71
N ILE A 101 -8.10 -3.76 9.87
CA ILE A 101 -7.96 -5.11 10.45
C ILE A 101 -9.13 -5.41 11.36
#